data_AF-A0A7S4IDU3-F1
#
_entry.id   AF-A0A7S4IDU3-F1
#
_cell.length_a   1.000
_cell.length_b   1.000
_cell.length_c   1.000
_cell.angle_alpha   90.00
_cell.angle_beta   90.00
_cell.angle_gamma   90.00
#
_symmetry.space_group_name_H-M   'P 1'
#
loop_
_entity.id
_entity.type
_entity.pdbx_description
1 polymer ?
#
loop_
_entity_poly.entity_id
_entity_poly.type
_entity_poly.pdbx_seq_one_letter_code
_entity_poly.pdbx_strand_id
1 'polypeptide(L)'
;MALVTVGKSASYKDAASLAKEAIASGRAKAVFEEYKLLSNIKTAKIVKPKEPKANQQSDNAASGSRETILQKIARKTCEDLETRKKTTPLSEIQEKIAKRTPPVDFAKRIRRAGKMAVLAEIKRASPSKGNIQLDVNTR
;
A
#
# COMPACT_ATOMS: atom_id res chain seq x y z
N MET A 1 -29.65 -1.63 13.66
CA MET A 1 -29.27 -2.65 14.66
C MET A 1 -28.48 -3.79 13.99
N ALA A 2 -27.38 -3.48 13.28
CA ALA A 2 -26.58 -4.54 12.65
C ALA A 2 -25.07 -4.31 12.71
N LEU A 3 -24.59 -3.16 13.21
CA LEU A 3 -23.15 -2.87 13.18
C LEU A 3 -22.49 -2.60 14.52
N VAL A 4 -23.23 -2.57 15.63
CA VAL A 4 -22.63 -2.52 16.97
C VAL A 4 -23.53 -3.23 17.97
N THR A 5 -23.50 -4.57 17.97
CA THR A 5 -23.54 -5.27 19.25
C THR A 5 -22.18 -5.06 19.90
N VAL A 6 -22.20 -4.17 20.87
CA VAL A 6 -21.13 -3.77 21.78
C VAL A 6 -20.24 -4.98 22.15
N GLY A 7 -18.94 -4.91 21.87
CA GLY A 7 -17.93 -5.69 22.59
C GLY A 7 -17.14 -6.78 21.86
N LYS A 8 -17.31 -7.01 20.55
CA LYS A 8 -16.40 -7.87 19.77
C LYS A 8 -15.90 -7.14 18.54
N SER A 9 -14.59 -6.91 18.43
CA SER A 9 -13.98 -6.36 17.22
C SER A 9 -14.23 -7.32 16.06
N ALA A 10 -15.13 -6.96 15.14
CA ALA A 10 -15.30 -7.69 13.90
C ALA A 10 -13.95 -7.80 13.19
N SER A 11 -13.60 -9.01 12.73
CA SER A 11 -12.35 -9.22 11.98
C SER A 11 -12.36 -8.35 10.73
N TYR A 12 -11.19 -7.91 10.26
CA TYR A 12 -11.08 -7.15 9.00
C TYR A 12 -11.80 -7.84 7.83
N LYS A 13 -11.85 -9.18 7.84
CA LYS A 13 -12.58 -9.98 6.84
C LYS A 13 -14.09 -9.75 6.91
N ASP A 14 -14.65 -9.62 8.11
CA ASP A 14 -16.09 -9.43 8.33
C ASP A 14 -16.50 -8.01 7.93
N ALA A 15 -15.66 -7.02 8.27
CA ALA A 15 -15.84 -5.64 7.82
C ALA A 15 -15.79 -5.51 6.29
N ALA A 16 -14.88 -6.22 5.63
CA ALA A 16 -14.76 -6.23 4.17
C ALA A 16 -15.97 -6.88 3.49
N SER A 17 -16.53 -7.95 4.07
CA SER A 17 -17.74 -8.61 3.55
C SER A 17 -18.98 -7.72 3.69
N LEU A 18 -19.17 -7.08 4.85
CA LEU A 18 -20.26 -6.13 5.09
C LEU A 18 -20.18 -4.92 4.15
N ALA A 19 -18.97 -4.41 3.88
CA ALA A 19 -18.76 -3.32 2.93
C ALA A 19 -19.14 -3.73 1.50
N LYS A 20 -18.79 -4.94 1.07
CA LYS A 20 -19.17 -5.48 -0.24
C LYS A 20 -20.69 -5.63 -0.37
N GLU A 21 -21.35 -6.15 0.65
CA GLU A 21 -22.80 -6.30 0.66
C GLU A 21 -23.52 -4.95 0.62
N ALA A 22 -23.04 -3.96 1.36
CA ALA A 22 -23.59 -2.60 1.34
C ALA A 22 -23.44 -1.90 -0.01
N ILE A 23 -22.34 -2.16 -0.72
CA ILE A 23 -22.14 -1.67 -2.09
C ILE A 23 -23.12 -2.37 -3.05
N ALA A 24 -23.23 -3.69 -2.97
CA ALA A 24 -24.14 -4.46 -3.81
C ALA A 24 -25.61 -4.08 -3.59
N SER A 25 -26.00 -3.74 -2.36
CA SER A 25 -27.37 -3.35 -2.01
C SER A 25 -27.64 -1.84 -2.15
N GLY A 26 -26.70 -1.05 -2.67
CA GLY A 26 -26.85 0.41 -2.79
C GLY A 26 -26.89 1.19 -1.47
N ARG A 27 -26.60 0.54 -0.33
CA ARG A 27 -26.65 1.13 1.02
C ARG A 27 -25.30 1.62 1.52
N ALA A 28 -24.25 1.58 0.69
CA ALA A 28 -22.89 1.96 1.07
C ALA A 28 -22.81 3.34 1.74
N LYS A 29 -23.60 4.32 1.26
CA LYS A 29 -23.64 5.67 1.84
C LYS A 29 -24.23 5.68 3.26
N ALA A 30 -25.30 4.92 3.50
CA ALA A 30 -25.93 4.85 4.82
C ALA A 30 -25.03 4.15 5.85
N VAL A 31 -24.38 3.05 5.45
CA VAL A 31 -23.43 2.31 6.30
C VAL A 31 -22.22 3.17 6.66
N PHE A 32 -21.73 3.98 5.72
CA PHE A 32 -20.61 4.87 5.95
C PHE A 32 -20.95 6.03 6.92
N GLU A 33 -22.15 6.59 6.84
CA GLU A 33 -22.59 7.64 7.78
C GLU A 33 -22.88 7.06 9.19
N GLU A 34 -23.42 5.85 9.29
CA GLU A 34 -23.59 5.15 10.57
C GLU A 34 -22.22 4.89 11.23
N TYR A 35 -21.20 4.50 10.45
CA TYR A 35 -19.83 4.31 10.94
C TYR A 35 -19.19 5.62 11.44
N LYS A 36 -19.44 6.75 10.77
CA LYS A 36 -18.97 8.07 11.23
C LYS A 36 -19.58 8.47 12.57
N LEU A 37 -20.86 8.21 12.78
CA LEU A 37 -21.53 8.51 14.05
C LEU A 37 -20.94 7.68 15.20
N LEU A 38 -20.70 6.40 14.95
CA LEU A 38 -20.18 5.46 15.95
C LEU A 38 -18.71 5.70 16.31
N SER A 39 -17.92 6.29 15.41
CA SER A 39 -16.49 6.52 15.62
C SER A 39 -16.15 7.85 16.32
N ASN A 40 -17.15 8.70 16.62
CA ASN A 40 -17.01 9.96 17.37
C ASN A 40 -15.82 10.84 16.90
N ILE A 41 -15.51 10.82 15.60
CA ILE A 41 -14.42 11.59 15.01
C ILE A 41 -14.88 13.05 14.86
N LYS A 42 -14.44 13.93 15.76
CA LYS A 42 -14.54 15.38 15.55
C LYS A 42 -13.79 15.75 14.28
N THR A 43 -14.48 16.53 13.44
CA THR A 43 -14.10 16.98 12.10
C THR A 43 -12.68 17.55 11.99
N ALA A 44 -11.72 16.73 11.57
CA ALA A 44 -10.54 17.22 10.85
C ALA A 44 -10.95 17.43 9.37
N LYS A 45 -10.77 18.65 8.86
CA LYS A 45 -11.13 19.10 7.50
C LYS A 45 -10.96 18.01 6.43
N ILE A 46 -12.05 17.39 6.04
CA ILE A 46 -12.12 16.56 4.83
C ILE A 46 -12.28 17.53 3.65
N VAL A 47 -11.25 17.59 2.81
CA VAL A 47 -11.35 18.20 1.48
C VAL A 47 -12.52 17.54 0.76
N LYS A 48 -13.54 18.34 0.39
CA LYS A 48 -14.72 17.83 -0.32
C LYS A 48 -14.29 17.02 -1.56
N PRO A 49 -14.89 15.85 -1.83
CA PRO A 49 -14.70 15.17 -3.10
C PRO A 49 -15.19 16.12 -4.20
N LYS A 50 -14.30 16.44 -5.14
CA LYS A 50 -14.61 17.29 -6.29
C LYS A 50 -15.64 16.52 -7.14
N GLU A 51 -16.86 17.05 -7.24
CA GLU A 51 -17.87 16.50 -8.15
C GLU A 51 -17.32 16.41 -9.58
N PRO A 52 -17.72 15.39 -10.37
CA PRO A 52 -17.26 15.25 -11.74
C PRO A 52 -17.85 16.42 -12.54
N LYS A 53 -17.00 17.37 -12.92
CA LYS A 53 -17.43 18.42 -13.85
C LYS A 53 -17.69 17.77 -15.20
N ALA A 54 -18.91 17.98 -15.69
CA ALA A 54 -19.36 17.60 -17.02
C ALA A 54 -18.38 18.11 -18.09
N ASN A 55 -18.21 17.24 -19.08
CA ASN A 55 -17.29 17.34 -20.20
C ASN A 55 -17.63 18.55 -21.08
N GLN A 56 -16.67 19.48 -21.20
CA GLN A 56 -16.52 20.31 -22.39
C GLN A 56 -15.04 20.38 -22.72
N GLN A 57 -14.56 19.41 -23.49
CA GLN A 57 -13.52 19.66 -24.48
C GLN A 57 -13.76 18.71 -25.66
N SER A 58 -14.32 19.29 -26.70
CA SER A 58 -14.33 18.76 -28.05
C SER A 58 -12.91 18.51 -28.54
N ASP A 59 -12.76 17.39 -29.24
CA ASP A 59 -11.83 17.11 -30.33
C ASP A 59 -10.32 17.39 -30.12
N ASN A 60 -9.56 16.32 -29.86
CA ASN A 60 -8.57 15.85 -30.84
C ASN A 60 -7.98 14.48 -30.46
N ALA A 61 -7.85 13.62 -31.47
CA ALA A 61 -7.23 12.31 -31.41
C ALA A 61 -5.73 12.39 -31.04
N ALA A 62 -5.20 11.29 -30.47
CA ALA A 62 -3.82 11.03 -30.04
C ALA A 62 -3.41 11.62 -28.66
N SER A 63 -3.89 11.00 -27.57
CA SER A 63 -3.35 11.24 -26.23
C SER A 63 -2.50 10.05 -25.79
N GLY A 64 -1.18 10.17 -25.97
CA GLY A 64 -0.20 9.24 -25.40
C GLY A 64 -0.30 9.25 -23.88
N SER A 65 -0.75 8.15 -23.29
CA SER A 65 -0.86 8.01 -21.84
C SER A 65 0.51 8.20 -21.19
N ARG A 66 0.68 9.24 -20.36
CA ARG A 66 1.92 9.44 -19.59
C ARG A 66 2.18 8.22 -18.71
N GLU A 67 3.42 7.75 -18.73
CA GLU A 67 3.91 6.66 -17.88
C GLU A 67 3.65 6.99 -16.39
N THR A 68 3.06 6.04 -15.67
CA THR A 68 2.89 6.13 -14.21
C THR A 68 4.22 5.87 -13.50
N ILE A 69 4.36 6.35 -12.26
CA ILE A 69 5.56 6.08 -11.44
C ILE A 69 5.80 4.58 -11.25
N LEU A 70 4.75 3.77 -11.11
CA LEU A 70 4.90 2.33 -10.97
C LEU A 70 5.42 1.69 -12.26
N GLN A 71 4.91 2.08 -13.43
CA GLN A 71 5.41 1.62 -14.72
C GLN A 71 6.89 1.98 -14.92
N LYS A 72 7.25 3.22 -14.56
CA LYS A 72 8.65 3.69 -14.58
C LYS A 72 9.56 2.83 -13.70
N ILE A 73 9.13 2.51 -12.47
CA ILE A 73 9.89 1.64 -11.55
C ILE A 73 10.04 0.24 -12.12
N ALA A 74 8.95 -0.35 -12.64
CA ALA A 74 8.96 -1.70 -13.18
C ALA A 74 9.92 -1.82 -14.38
N ARG A 75 9.80 -0.89 -15.35
CA ARG A 75 10.68 -0.84 -16.51
C ARG A 75 12.16 -0.74 -16.10
N LYS A 76 12.48 0.20 -15.20
CA LYS A 76 13.86 0.37 -14.73
C LYS A 76 14.38 -0.86 -13.98
N THR A 77 13.53 -1.52 -13.21
CA THR A 77 13.89 -2.75 -12.48
C THR A 77 14.25 -3.88 -13.45
N CYS A 78 13.52 -4.01 -14.57
CA CYS A 78 13.84 -4.99 -15.61
C CYS A 78 15.20 -4.70 -16.27
N GLU A 79 15.45 -3.44 -16.64
CA GLU A 79 16.75 -3.01 -17.21
C GLU A 79 17.92 -3.31 -16.25
N ASP A 80 17.74 -3.00 -14.96
CA ASP A 80 18.74 -3.25 -13.93
C ASP A 80 18.96 -4.74 -13.68
N LEU A 81 17.88 -5.55 -13.74
CA LEU A 81 17.97 -7.00 -13.60
C LEU A 81 18.82 -7.62 -14.72
N GLU A 82 18.57 -7.24 -15.97
CA GLU A 82 19.33 -7.75 -17.11
C GLU A 82 20.81 -7.34 -17.04
N THR A 83 21.09 -6.14 -16.55
CA THR A 83 22.47 -5.68 -16.30
C THR A 83 23.14 -6.55 -15.21
N ARG A 84 22.45 -6.81 -14.09
CA ARG A 84 22.99 -7.60 -12.98
C ARG A 84 23.19 -9.07 -13.33
N LYS A 85 22.31 -9.66 -14.15
CA LYS A 85 22.48 -11.04 -14.64
C LYS A 85 23.77 -11.22 -15.43
N LYS A 86 24.21 -10.20 -16.16
CA LYS A 86 25.47 -10.21 -16.93
C LYS A 86 26.71 -10.17 -16.03
N THR A 87 26.63 -9.49 -14.88
CA THR A 87 27.78 -9.32 -13.98
C THR A 87 27.83 -10.34 -12.86
N THR A 88 26.70 -10.96 -12.49
CA THR A 88 26.63 -11.99 -11.45
C THR A 88 25.62 -13.05 -11.87
N PRO A 89 26.08 -14.16 -12.46
CA PRO A 89 25.21 -15.26 -12.86
C PRO A 89 24.44 -15.88 -11.67
N LEU A 90 23.32 -16.53 -11.97
CA LEU A 90 22.47 -17.15 -10.94
C LEU A 90 23.22 -18.21 -10.12
N SER A 91 24.10 -18.99 -10.73
CA SER A 91 24.91 -20.02 -10.04
C SER A 91 25.78 -19.40 -8.94
N GLU A 92 26.45 -18.28 -9.25
CA GLU A 92 27.28 -17.56 -8.29
C GLU A 92 26.44 -17.02 -7.12
N ILE A 93 25.21 -16.56 -7.39
CA ILE A 93 24.26 -16.14 -6.34
C ILE A 93 23.88 -17.33 -5.47
N GLN A 94 23.58 -18.49 -6.05
CA GLN A 94 23.21 -19.70 -5.32
C GLN A 94 24.35 -20.18 -4.40
N GLU A 95 25.58 -20.18 -4.89
CA GLU A 95 26.77 -20.50 -4.08
C GLU A 95 26.98 -19.53 -2.92
N LYS A 96 26.79 -18.22 -3.16
CA LYS A 96 26.87 -17.20 -2.10
C LYS A 96 25.78 -17.39 -1.06
N ILE A 97 24.56 -17.75 -1.46
CA ILE A 97 23.44 -18.01 -0.54
C ILE A 97 23.73 -19.24 0.32
N ALA A 98 24.28 -20.31 -0.24
CA ALA A 98 24.61 -21.53 0.50
C ALA A 98 25.60 -21.30 1.65
N LYS A 99 26.44 -20.27 1.54
CA LYS A 99 27.44 -19.87 2.54
C LYS A 99 26.92 -18.84 3.56
N ARG A 100 25.68 -18.35 3.43
CA ARG A 100 25.11 -17.36 4.34
C ARG A 100 24.49 -18.00 5.58
N THR A 101 24.34 -17.21 6.62
CA THR A 101 23.57 -17.59 7.80
C THR A 101 22.12 -17.93 7.42
N PRO A 102 21.49 -18.92 8.09
CA PRO A 102 20.11 -19.27 7.83
C PRO A 102 19.16 -18.06 7.97
N PRO A 103 18.10 -17.99 7.16
CA PRO A 103 17.15 -16.90 7.23
C PRO A 103 16.46 -16.88 8.59
N VAL A 104 16.21 -15.67 9.08
CA VAL A 104 15.37 -15.46 10.26
C VAL A 104 13.92 -15.81 9.93
N ASP A 105 13.23 -16.51 10.83
CA ASP A 105 11.78 -16.71 10.74
C ASP A 105 11.04 -15.40 11.05
N PHE A 106 10.90 -14.58 10.01
CA PHE A 106 10.29 -13.27 10.06
C PHE A 106 8.82 -13.33 10.48
N ALA A 107 8.08 -14.31 9.96
CA ALA A 107 6.66 -14.47 10.24
C ALA A 107 6.43 -14.85 11.71
N LYS A 108 7.27 -15.73 12.28
CA LYS A 108 7.24 -16.04 13.72
C LYS A 108 7.60 -14.84 14.57
N ARG A 109 8.57 -14.00 14.15
CA ARG A 109 8.89 -12.76 14.89
C ARG A 109 7.71 -11.81 14.96
N ILE A 110 7.01 -11.59 13.84
CA ILE A 110 5.81 -10.75 13.81
C ILE A 110 4.73 -11.33 14.74
N ARG A 111 4.44 -12.64 14.63
CA ARG A 111 3.43 -13.29 15.49
C ARG A 111 3.77 -13.22 16.98
N ARG A 112 5.05 -13.22 17.34
CA ARG A 112 5.53 -13.15 18.73
C ARG A 112 5.54 -11.74 19.33
N ALA A 113 5.39 -10.68 18.53
CA ALA A 113 5.51 -9.30 19.00
C ALA A 113 4.37 -8.85 19.95
N GLY A 114 3.39 -9.72 20.22
CA GLY A 114 2.31 -9.46 21.16
C GLY A 114 1.34 -8.42 20.59
N LYS A 115 1.27 -7.24 21.23
CA LYS A 115 0.28 -6.21 20.90
C LYS A 115 0.58 -5.47 19.59
N MET A 116 1.85 -5.33 19.21
CA MET A 116 2.25 -4.57 18.03
C MET A 116 3.61 -5.03 17.50
N ALA A 117 3.69 -5.29 16.19
CA ALA A 117 4.93 -5.54 15.47
C ALA A 117 5.30 -4.31 14.63
N VAL A 118 6.51 -3.77 14.83
CA VAL A 118 7.02 -2.64 14.04
C VAL A 118 8.05 -3.14 13.04
N LEU A 119 7.86 -2.81 11.77
CA LEU A 119 8.85 -2.98 10.72
C LEU A 119 9.46 -1.61 10.44
N ALA A 120 10.67 -1.37 10.94
CA ALA A 120 11.39 -0.13 10.68
C ALA A 120 12.04 -0.20 9.29
N GLU A 121 11.56 0.64 8.36
CA GLU A 121 12.15 0.78 7.02
C GLU A 121 13.31 1.80 7.07
N ILE A 122 14.48 1.41 6.58
CA ILE A 122 15.58 2.33 6.31
C ILE A 122 15.48 2.78 4.85
N LYS A 123 15.19 4.07 4.60
CA LYS A 123 14.93 4.61 3.26
C LYS A 123 15.65 5.92 3.02
N ARG A 124 16.47 5.97 1.96
CA ARG A 124 17.18 7.19 1.55
C ARG A 124 16.25 8.24 0.93
N ALA A 125 15.39 7.84 -0.01
CA ALA A 125 14.53 8.75 -0.75
C ALA A 125 13.21 8.08 -1.17
N SER A 126 12.20 8.87 -1.53
CA SER A 126 10.98 8.36 -2.17
C SER A 126 10.51 9.26 -3.32
N PRO A 127 9.76 8.73 -4.30
CA PRO A 127 9.23 9.56 -5.39
C PRO A 127 8.36 10.73 -4.94
N SER A 128 7.63 10.57 -3.82
CA SER A 128 6.72 11.60 -3.31
C SER A 128 7.37 12.61 -2.36
N LYS A 129 8.47 12.25 -1.71
CA LYS A 129 9.14 13.09 -0.70
C LYS A 129 10.57 13.49 -1.05
N GLY A 130 11.10 13.04 -2.19
CA GLY A 130 12.49 13.30 -2.56
C GLY A 130 13.46 12.62 -1.59
N ASN A 131 14.61 13.24 -1.35
CA ASN A 131 15.57 12.76 -0.36
C ASN A 131 14.98 12.88 1.06
N ILE A 132 15.02 11.79 1.83
CA ILE A 132 14.39 11.68 3.16
C ILE A 132 15.42 11.82 4.28
N GLN A 133 16.72 11.59 4.02
CA GLN A 133 17.75 11.75 5.06
C GLN A 133 19.03 12.45 4.58
N LEU A 134 19.56 13.30 5.49
CA LEU A 134 20.75 14.15 5.35
C LEU A 134 22.02 13.57 6.02
N ASP A 135 21.92 12.48 6.78
CA ASP A 135 23.08 11.74 7.31
C ASP A 135 22.60 10.32 7.70
N VAL A 136 23.01 9.30 6.95
CA VAL A 136 22.69 7.89 7.25
C VAL A 136 23.98 7.09 7.28
N ASN A 137 24.42 6.70 8.46
CA ASN A 137 25.54 5.78 8.61
C ASN A 137 25.02 4.32 8.55
N THR A 138 25.19 3.68 7.39
CA THR A 138 24.84 2.27 7.16
C THR A 138 26.12 1.44 7.01
N ARG A 139 26.87 1.33 8.11
CA ARG A 139 28.01 0.40 8.21
C ARG A 139 27.53 -1.00 8.57
#